data_AF-A0A349YMP0-F1
#
_entry.id   AF-A0A349YMP0-F1
#
_cell.length_a   1.000
_cell.length_b   1.000
_cell.length_c   1.000
_cell.angle_alpha   90.00
_cell.angle_beta   90.00
_cell.angle_gamma   90.00
#
_symmetry.space_group_name_H-M   'P 1'
#
loop_
_entity.id
_entity.type
_entity.pdbx_description
1 polymer ?
#
loop_
_entity_poly.entity_id
_entity_poly.type
_entity_poly.pdbx_seq_one_letter_code
_entity_poly.pdbx_strand_id
1 'polypeptide(L)'
;MREELRNNKEMEIRIAENAAEIMLIYADFIEKKKIKSISDEDINSCEFINDVAKWSREFEYDNPDCDDWLYEIDKFAQEKLLEKYGPKKRETTYVRFHNEKEHVYITVPMVYEEDNEYLTVEQRCKAYDKLTEYVSDEFIHDTVISDCFRKGKVVVCYE
;
A
#
# COMPACT_ATOMS: atom_id res chain seq x y z
N MET A 1 -14.21 43.62 1.93
CA MET A 1 -12.75 43.80 2.05
C MET A 1 -12.17 43.41 3.42
N ARG A 2 -12.48 44.07 4.56
CA ARG A 2 -11.92 43.65 5.88
C ARG A 2 -12.45 42.29 6.37
N GLU A 3 -13.69 41.97 6.07
CA GLU A 3 -14.38 40.74 6.48
C GLU A 3 -13.94 39.54 5.62
N GLU A 4 -13.85 39.71 4.30
CA GLU A 4 -13.25 38.71 3.39
C GLU A 4 -11.80 38.38 3.74
N LEU A 5 -10.99 39.39 4.09
CA LEU A 5 -9.61 39.16 4.55
C LEU A 5 -9.53 38.39 5.87
N ARG A 6 -10.51 38.60 6.77
CA ARG A 6 -10.60 37.92 8.05
C ARG A 6 -10.99 36.45 7.85
N ASN A 7 -12.01 36.20 7.04
CA ASN A 7 -12.46 34.84 6.71
C ASN A 7 -11.38 34.04 6.00
N ASN A 8 -10.61 34.68 5.10
CA ASN A 8 -9.52 34.01 4.40
C ASN A 8 -8.38 33.61 5.36
N LYS A 9 -8.09 34.46 6.35
CA LYS A 9 -7.07 34.16 7.37
C LYS A 9 -7.52 33.05 8.34
N GLU A 10 -8.79 33.04 8.73
CA GLU A 10 -9.35 31.97 9.56
C GLU A 10 -9.32 30.62 8.83
N MET A 11 -9.64 30.61 7.53
CA MET A 11 -9.52 29.42 6.69
C MET A 11 -8.07 28.94 6.57
N GLU A 12 -7.10 29.83 6.36
CA GLU A 12 -5.67 29.48 6.34
C GLU A 12 -5.20 28.86 7.66
N ILE A 13 -5.70 29.35 8.80
CA ILE A 13 -5.40 28.77 10.12
C ILE A 13 -5.95 27.35 10.22
N ARG A 14 -7.21 27.13 9.86
CA ARG A 14 -7.83 25.79 9.92
C ARG A 14 -7.14 24.80 9.00
N ILE A 15 -6.71 25.22 7.80
CA ILE A 15 -5.90 24.38 6.91
C ILE A 15 -4.57 24.00 7.57
N ALA A 16 -3.91 24.91 8.28
CA ALA A 16 -2.67 24.61 8.99
C ALA A 16 -2.90 23.66 10.19
N GLU A 17 -4.01 23.80 10.90
CA GLU A 17 -4.42 22.90 11.99
C GLU A 17 -4.70 21.49 11.45
N ASN A 18 -5.45 21.36 10.35
CA ASN A 18 -5.69 20.09 9.67
C ASN A 18 -4.38 19.41 9.27
N ALA A 19 -3.42 20.20 8.73
CA ALA A 19 -2.12 19.66 8.34
C ALA A 19 -1.33 19.11 9.52
N ALA A 20 -1.35 19.82 10.66
CA ALA A 20 -0.69 19.37 11.88
C ALA A 20 -1.31 18.07 12.39
N GLU A 21 -2.64 17.96 12.40
CA GLU A 21 -3.34 16.76 12.88
C GLU A 21 -3.07 15.54 11.98
N ILE A 22 -3.11 15.72 10.65
CA ILE A 22 -2.73 14.66 9.69
C ILE A 22 -1.30 14.17 9.96
N MET A 23 -0.35 15.08 10.26
CA MET A 23 1.03 14.69 10.59
C MET A 23 1.13 13.93 11.92
N LEU A 24 0.33 14.28 12.93
CA LEU A 24 0.29 13.55 14.20
C LEU A 24 -0.20 12.12 14.01
N ILE A 25 -1.26 11.94 13.22
CA ILE A 25 -1.82 10.63 12.89
C ILE A 25 -0.82 9.81 12.07
N TYR A 26 -0.11 10.46 11.14
CA TYR A 26 0.96 9.81 10.40
C TYR A 26 2.08 9.29 11.32
N ALA A 27 2.52 10.07 12.30
CA ALA A 27 3.52 9.65 13.27
C ALA A 27 3.05 8.45 14.09
N ASP A 28 1.80 8.45 14.55
CA ASP A 28 1.17 7.32 15.24
C ASP A 28 1.10 6.07 14.36
N PHE A 29 0.84 6.23 13.06
CA PHE A 29 0.82 5.12 12.10
C PHE A 29 2.21 4.54 11.84
N ILE A 30 3.27 5.34 11.83
CA ILE A 30 4.65 4.86 11.78
C ILE A 30 4.97 4.06 13.04
N GLU A 31 4.67 4.61 14.23
CA GLU A 31 4.94 3.95 15.51
C GLU A 31 4.23 2.58 15.60
N LYS A 32 2.97 2.53 15.11
CA LYS A 32 2.17 1.30 15.04
C LYS A 32 2.51 0.39 13.85
N LYS A 33 3.55 0.71 13.06
CA LYS A 33 3.97 -0.03 11.86
C LYS A 33 2.85 -0.25 10.84
N LYS A 34 1.90 0.68 10.78
CA LYS A 34 0.82 0.66 9.79
C LYS A 34 1.23 1.27 8.46
N ILE A 35 2.25 2.12 8.45
CA ILE A 35 2.77 2.84 7.27
C ILE A 35 4.30 2.97 7.40
N LYS A 36 5.00 3.10 6.26
CA LYS A 36 6.44 3.38 6.21
C LYS A 36 6.79 4.81 6.67
N SER A 37 7.98 4.96 7.22
CA SER A 37 8.51 6.26 7.64
C SER A 37 8.91 7.11 6.44
N ILE A 38 8.81 8.44 6.58
CA ILE A 38 9.29 9.41 5.60
C ILE A 38 10.83 9.37 5.47
N SER A 39 11.49 8.74 6.45
CA SER A 39 12.92 8.45 6.42
C SER A 39 13.26 7.19 5.63
N ASP A 40 12.27 6.38 5.23
CA ASP A 40 12.50 5.23 4.35
C ASP A 40 12.69 5.71 2.91
N GLU A 41 13.67 5.17 2.19
CA GLU A 41 14.01 5.57 0.81
C GLU A 41 12.83 5.43 -0.17
N ASP A 42 11.85 4.60 0.19
CA ASP A 42 10.66 4.33 -0.61
C ASP A 42 9.58 5.44 -0.52
N ILE A 43 9.71 6.39 0.42
CA ILE A 43 8.77 7.50 0.59
C ILE A 43 9.40 8.79 0.07
N ASN A 44 8.79 9.36 -0.98
CA ASN A 44 9.15 10.70 -1.44
C ASN A 44 8.61 11.75 -0.46
N SER A 45 9.49 12.30 0.37
CA SER A 45 9.14 13.27 1.41
C SER A 45 8.49 14.54 0.87
N CYS A 46 8.91 15.03 -0.30
CA CYS A 46 8.29 16.17 -0.98
C CYS A 46 6.87 15.84 -1.45
N GLU A 47 6.65 14.63 -1.97
CA GLU A 47 5.31 14.17 -2.36
C GLU A 47 4.40 14.10 -1.14
N PHE A 48 4.87 13.50 -0.04
CA PHE A 48 4.12 13.42 1.22
C PHE A 48 3.68 14.79 1.75
N ILE A 49 4.59 15.76 1.81
CA ILE A 49 4.24 17.12 2.28
C ILE A 49 3.19 17.77 1.36
N ASN A 50 3.28 17.55 0.05
CA ASN A 50 2.28 18.05 -0.90
C ASN A 50 0.92 17.37 -0.72
N ASP A 51 0.90 16.07 -0.43
CA ASP A 51 -0.33 15.33 -0.15
C ASP A 51 -1.00 15.84 1.14
N VAL A 52 -0.24 16.03 2.22
CA VAL A 52 -0.75 16.62 3.47
C VAL A 52 -1.36 18.00 3.20
N ALA A 53 -0.66 18.88 2.48
CA ALA A 53 -1.16 20.21 2.15
C ALA A 53 -2.45 20.15 1.30
N LYS A 54 -2.54 19.20 0.37
CA LYS A 54 -3.73 18.97 -0.46
C LYS A 54 -4.90 18.48 0.39
N TRP A 55 -4.70 17.44 1.18
CA TRP A 55 -5.74 16.83 2.03
C TRP A 55 -6.25 17.80 3.10
N SER A 56 -5.39 18.64 3.65
CA SER A 56 -5.77 19.68 4.62
C SER A 56 -6.75 20.70 4.03
N ARG A 57 -6.55 21.06 2.76
CA ARG A 57 -7.47 21.93 2.01
C ARG A 57 -8.75 21.21 1.66
N GLU A 58 -8.64 19.97 1.14
CA GLU A 58 -9.78 19.12 0.80
C GLU A 58 -10.74 18.99 1.99
N PHE A 59 -10.21 18.64 3.17
CA PHE A 59 -11.01 18.52 4.38
C PHE A 59 -11.72 19.83 4.77
N GLU A 60 -11.01 20.96 4.75
CA GLU A 60 -11.56 22.28 5.08
C GLU A 60 -12.70 22.70 4.13
N TYR A 61 -12.54 22.44 2.83
CA TYR A 61 -13.56 22.79 1.85
C TYR A 61 -14.79 21.87 1.90
N ASP A 62 -14.57 20.58 2.18
CA ASP A 62 -15.64 19.58 2.16
C ASP A 62 -16.42 19.54 3.49
N ASN A 63 -15.85 20.06 4.58
CA ASN A 63 -16.46 20.03 5.93
C ASN A 63 -16.48 21.42 6.61
N PRO A 64 -17.11 22.44 6.02
CA PRO A 64 -17.10 23.81 6.56
C PRO A 64 -17.83 23.95 7.90
N ASP A 65 -18.80 23.08 8.18
CA ASP A 65 -19.65 23.08 9.37
C ASP A 65 -19.44 21.81 10.22
N CYS A 66 -18.19 21.42 10.44
CA CYS A 66 -17.86 20.22 11.20
C CYS A 66 -18.17 20.38 12.70
N ASP A 67 -19.13 19.62 13.21
CA ASP A 67 -19.55 19.63 14.63
C ASP A 67 -18.48 19.03 15.57
N ASP A 68 -17.84 17.93 15.15
CA ASP A 68 -16.73 17.28 15.86
C ASP A 68 -15.50 17.21 14.98
N TRP A 69 -14.85 18.37 14.86
CA TRP A 69 -13.68 18.56 14.00
C TRP A 69 -12.61 17.49 14.22
N LEU A 70 -12.31 17.16 15.48
CA LEU A 70 -11.21 16.24 15.82
C LEU A 70 -11.52 14.80 15.38
N TYR A 71 -12.76 14.34 15.56
CA TYR A 71 -13.16 13.00 15.12
C TYR A 71 -13.15 12.89 13.59
N GLU A 72 -13.67 13.90 12.88
CA GLU A 72 -13.78 13.86 11.42
C GLU A 72 -12.41 13.99 10.74
N ILE A 73 -11.53 14.87 11.22
CA ILE A 73 -10.17 14.98 10.66
C ILE A 73 -9.37 13.71 10.94
N ASP A 74 -9.56 13.08 12.11
CA ASP A 74 -8.90 11.83 12.46
C ASP A 74 -9.30 10.72 11.48
N LYS A 75 -10.61 10.51 11.32
CA LYS A 75 -11.12 9.51 10.38
C LYS A 75 -10.66 9.77 8.94
N PHE A 76 -10.78 11.01 8.47
CA PHE A 76 -10.37 11.40 7.13
C PHE A 76 -8.87 11.15 6.88
N ALA A 77 -8.02 11.58 7.81
CA ALA A 77 -6.58 11.41 7.71
C ALA A 77 -6.19 9.92 7.71
N GLN A 78 -6.78 9.12 8.60
CA GLN A 78 -6.52 7.69 8.67
C GLN A 78 -6.86 6.98 7.34
N GLU A 79 -7.99 7.32 6.72
CA GLU A 79 -8.40 6.76 5.43
C GLU A 79 -7.40 7.13 4.31
N LYS A 80 -7.08 8.42 4.15
CA LYS A 80 -6.14 8.89 3.11
C LYS A 80 -4.74 8.29 3.27
N LEU A 81 -4.23 8.26 4.50
CA LEU A 81 -2.92 7.72 4.81
C LEU A 81 -2.84 6.23 4.50
N LEU A 82 -3.83 5.43 4.92
CA LEU A 82 -3.85 3.99 4.63
C LEU A 82 -4.07 3.69 3.15
N GLU A 83 -4.87 4.49 2.45
CA GLU A 83 -5.09 4.32 1.02
C GLU A 83 -3.80 4.54 0.23
N LYS A 84 -3.06 5.60 0.53
CA LYS A 84 -1.87 5.99 -0.25
C LYS A 84 -0.59 5.30 0.21
N TYR A 85 -0.37 5.19 1.52
CA TYR A 85 0.88 4.71 2.12
C TYR A 85 0.71 3.48 3.02
N GLY A 86 -0.53 3.05 3.25
CA GLY A 86 -0.79 1.80 3.95
C GLY A 86 -0.29 0.58 3.17
N PRO A 87 -0.20 -0.57 3.86
CA PRO A 87 0.20 -1.81 3.25
C PRO A 87 -0.77 -2.16 2.13
N LYS A 88 -0.27 -2.21 0.90
CA LYS A 88 -1.05 -2.73 -0.21
C LYS A 88 -1.37 -4.19 0.09
N LYS A 89 -2.65 -4.52 0.21
CA LYS A 89 -3.11 -5.91 0.26
C LYS A 89 -2.73 -6.55 -1.06
N ARG A 90 -1.61 -7.25 -1.09
CA ARG A 90 -1.23 -8.08 -2.23
C ARG A 90 -1.95 -9.41 -2.04
N GLU A 91 -2.77 -9.78 -3.01
CA GLU A 91 -3.21 -11.17 -3.07
C GLU A 91 -1.98 -12.05 -3.28
N THR A 92 -1.87 -13.14 -2.53
CA THR A 92 -0.78 -14.09 -2.79
C THR A 92 -1.12 -14.85 -4.06
N THR A 93 -0.23 -14.73 -5.04
CA THR A 93 -0.31 -15.49 -6.28
C THR A 93 0.30 -16.85 -6.03
N TYR A 94 -0.46 -17.92 -6.20
CA TYR A 94 0.03 -19.28 -6.13
C TYR A 94 0.36 -19.75 -7.53
N VAL A 95 1.60 -20.19 -7.74
CA VAL A 95 2.04 -20.80 -9.00
C VAL A 95 2.05 -22.30 -8.82
N ARG A 96 1.27 -23.01 -9.64
CA ARG A 96 1.23 -24.48 -9.63
C ARG A 96 2.08 -25.04 -10.75
N PHE A 97 3.11 -25.76 -10.36
CA PHE A 97 3.97 -26.55 -11.21
C PHE A 97 3.45 -27.98 -11.35
N HIS A 98 3.64 -28.56 -12.53
CA HIS A 98 3.39 -29.96 -12.83
C HIS A 98 4.69 -30.58 -13.35
N ASN A 99 5.19 -31.59 -12.66
CA ASN A 99 6.27 -32.42 -13.18
C ASN A 99 5.66 -33.50 -14.07
N GLU A 100 5.98 -33.47 -15.37
CA GLU A 100 5.38 -34.36 -16.37
C GLU A 100 5.89 -35.80 -16.25
N LYS A 101 7.10 -36.00 -15.73
CA LYS A 101 7.73 -37.31 -15.57
C LYS A 101 7.22 -38.05 -14.35
N GLU A 102 7.13 -37.37 -13.22
CA GLU A 102 6.69 -37.93 -11.93
C GLU A 102 5.18 -37.80 -11.72
N HIS A 103 4.48 -37.03 -12.57
CA HIS A 103 3.05 -36.71 -12.47
C HIS A 103 2.64 -36.08 -11.13
N VAL A 104 3.51 -35.20 -10.60
CA VAL A 104 3.32 -34.52 -9.31
C VAL A 104 3.03 -33.03 -9.52
N TYR A 105 2.14 -32.48 -8.69
CA TYR A 105 1.87 -31.04 -8.64
C TYR A 105 2.48 -30.39 -7.40
N ILE A 106 3.17 -29.26 -7.60
CA ILE A 106 3.74 -28.45 -6.51
C ILE A 106 3.16 -27.05 -6.62
N THR A 107 2.67 -26.50 -5.51
CA THR A 107 2.11 -25.13 -5.48
C THR A 107 3.00 -24.25 -4.62
N VAL A 108 3.56 -23.19 -5.21
CA VAL A 108 4.46 -22.26 -4.52
C VAL A 108 3.77 -20.90 -4.36
N PRO A 109 3.71 -20.33 -3.15
CA PRO A 109 3.21 -18.98 -2.95
C PRO A 109 4.24 -17.94 -3.44
N MET A 110 3.78 -17.00 -4.24
CA MET A 110 4.56 -15.90 -4.82
C MET A 110 3.88 -14.57 -4.52
N VAL A 111 4.67 -13.55 -4.22
CA VAL A 111 4.19 -12.17 -4.05
C VAL A 111 4.74 -11.36 -5.20
N TYR A 112 3.84 -10.86 -6.05
CA TYR A 112 4.20 -9.99 -7.18
C TYR A 112 3.70 -8.57 -6.92
N GLU A 113 4.35 -7.59 -7.53
CA GLU A 113 4.00 -6.18 -7.35
C GLU A 113 2.82 -5.75 -8.22
N GLU A 114 2.62 -6.46 -9.34
CA GLU A 114 1.62 -6.15 -10.36
C GLU A 114 0.55 -7.23 -10.46
N ASP A 115 -0.69 -6.78 -10.61
CA ASP A 115 -1.88 -7.62 -10.71
C ASP A 115 -2.17 -8.05 -12.16
N ASN A 116 -1.19 -8.71 -12.80
CA ASN A 116 -1.35 -9.25 -14.15
C ASN A 116 -2.24 -10.50 -14.18
N GLU A 117 -3.07 -10.64 -15.22
CA GLU A 117 -3.93 -11.81 -15.45
C GLU A 117 -3.10 -13.07 -15.78
N TYR A 118 -1.92 -12.87 -16.38
CA TYR A 118 -0.94 -13.92 -16.68
C TYR A 118 0.42 -13.53 -16.14
N LEU A 119 1.23 -14.54 -15.77
CA LEU A 119 2.60 -14.31 -15.32
C LEU A 119 3.47 -13.76 -16.47
N THR A 120 4.15 -12.64 -16.23
CA THR A 120 5.20 -12.15 -17.14
C THR A 120 6.39 -13.10 -17.18
N VAL A 121 7.27 -12.95 -18.17
CA VAL A 121 8.51 -13.75 -18.26
C VAL A 121 9.34 -13.65 -16.99
N GLU A 122 9.50 -12.44 -16.45
CA GLU A 122 10.26 -12.22 -15.22
C GLU A 122 9.62 -12.91 -14.01
N GLN A 123 8.29 -12.86 -13.90
CA GLN A 123 7.55 -13.52 -12.82
C GLN A 123 7.66 -15.04 -12.91
N ARG A 124 7.67 -15.59 -14.13
CA ARG A 124 7.91 -17.03 -14.39
C ARG A 124 9.33 -17.43 -13.97
N CYS A 125 10.35 -16.67 -14.36
CA CYS A 125 11.73 -16.94 -13.93
C CYS A 125 11.84 -16.97 -12.41
N LYS A 126 11.31 -15.94 -11.71
CA LYS A 126 11.30 -15.89 -10.24
C LYS A 126 10.57 -17.09 -9.62
N ALA A 127 9.51 -17.58 -10.25
CA ALA A 127 8.79 -18.75 -9.76
C ALA A 127 9.63 -20.03 -9.88
N TYR A 128 10.38 -20.21 -10.98
CA TYR A 128 11.31 -21.31 -11.14
C TYR A 128 12.51 -21.20 -10.20
N ASP A 129 13.07 -20.00 -10.02
CA ASP A 129 14.13 -19.75 -9.04
C ASP A 129 13.64 -20.17 -7.64
N LYS A 130 12.42 -19.79 -7.29
CA LYS A 130 11.83 -20.17 -6.00
C LYS A 130 11.59 -21.68 -5.88
N LEU A 131 11.21 -22.34 -6.97
CA LEU A 131 11.02 -23.79 -7.00
C LEU A 131 12.34 -24.52 -6.71
N THR A 132 13.48 -24.00 -7.18
CA THR A 132 14.82 -24.62 -6.97
C THR A 132 15.22 -24.71 -5.50
N GLU A 133 14.61 -23.91 -4.63
CA GLU A 133 14.82 -24.02 -3.18
C GLU A 133 14.21 -25.31 -2.58
N TYR A 134 13.28 -25.97 -3.28
CA TYR A 134 12.51 -27.11 -2.77
C TYR A 134 12.80 -28.43 -3.47
N VAL A 135 13.30 -28.40 -4.71
CA VAL A 135 13.50 -29.58 -5.55
C VAL A 135 14.84 -29.52 -6.28
N SER A 136 15.34 -30.66 -6.75
CA SER A 136 16.59 -30.74 -7.50
C SER A 136 16.47 -30.20 -8.93
N ASP A 137 17.60 -29.82 -9.52
CA ASP A 137 17.68 -29.38 -10.93
C ASP A 137 17.15 -30.43 -11.92
N GLU A 138 17.39 -31.72 -11.63
CA GLU A 138 16.85 -32.83 -12.43
C GLU A 138 15.32 -32.87 -12.38
N PHE A 139 14.71 -32.60 -11.23
CA PHE A 139 13.26 -32.52 -11.10
C PHE A 139 12.69 -31.34 -11.88
N ILE A 140 13.40 -30.21 -11.92
CA ILE A 140 12.93 -28.98 -12.59
C ILE A 140 12.85 -29.13 -14.11
N HIS A 141 13.75 -29.90 -14.72
CA HIS A 141 13.79 -30.06 -16.18
C HIS A 141 12.48 -30.57 -16.79
N ASP A 142 11.81 -31.47 -16.08
CA ASP A 142 10.52 -32.04 -16.49
C ASP A 142 9.32 -31.29 -15.87
N THR A 143 9.54 -30.10 -15.31
CA THR A 143 8.53 -29.36 -14.56
C THR A 143 8.07 -28.10 -15.30
N VAL A 144 6.77 -28.02 -15.58
CA VAL A 144 6.13 -26.90 -16.27
C VAL A 144 5.15 -26.15 -15.36
N ILE A 145 4.99 -24.85 -15.56
CA ILE A 145 3.91 -24.09 -14.92
C ILE A 145 2.57 -24.53 -15.55
N SER A 146 1.73 -25.15 -14.73
CA SER A 146 0.41 -25.65 -15.14
C SER A 146 -0.71 -24.64 -14.95
N ASP A 147 -0.63 -23.83 -13.89
CA ASP A 147 -1.67 -22.88 -13.52
C ASP A 147 -1.10 -21.78 -12.61
N CYS A 148 -1.77 -20.63 -12.58
CA CYS A 148 -1.53 -19.58 -11.60
C CYS A 148 -2.87 -19.01 -11.12
N PHE A 149 -3.05 -18.95 -9.80
CA PHE A 149 -4.29 -18.45 -9.21
C PHE A 149 -4.02 -17.65 -7.95
N ARG A 150 -4.88 -16.68 -7.66
CA ARG A 150 -4.78 -15.85 -6.46
C ARG A 150 -5.66 -16.42 -5.38
N LYS A 151 -5.12 -16.53 -4.15
CA LYS A 151 -5.91 -17.03 -3.01
C LYS A 151 -5.54 -16.31 -1.71
N GLY A 152 -6.55 -15.71 -1.08
CA GLY A 152 -6.40 -15.04 0.21
C GLY A 152 -5.79 -13.64 0.12
N LYS A 153 -6.20 -12.77 1.04
CA LYS A 153 -5.61 -11.44 1.24
C LYS A 153 -4.48 -11.58 2.26
N VAL A 154 -3.23 -11.44 1.83
CA VAL A 154 -2.12 -11.29 2.79
C VAL A 154 -1.90 -9.80 2.99
N VAL A 155 -2.05 -9.35 4.24
CA VAL A 155 -1.62 -8.01 4.62
C VAL A 155 -0.12 -8.12 4.81
N VAL A 156 0.65 -7.54 3.89
CA VAL A 156 2.10 -7.39 4.08
C VAL A 156 2.27 -6.24 5.06
N CYS A 157 2.39 -6.53 6.34
CA CYS A 157 2.80 -5.53 7.31
C CYS A 157 4.25 -5.12 7.01
N TYR A 158 4.56 -3.84 7.15
CA TYR A 158 5.93 -3.37 7.06
C TYR A 158 6.70 -3.84 8.31
N GLU A 159 7.84 -4.53 8.12
CA GLU A 159 8.70 -5.03 9.21
C GLU A 159 9.46 -3.90 9.92
#